data_AF-A0A7W7EZW7-F1
#
_entry.id   AF-A0A7W7EZW7-F1
#
_cell.length_a   1.000
_cell.length_b   1.000
_cell.length_c   1.000
_cell.angle_alpha   90.00
_cell.angle_beta   90.00
_cell.angle_gamma   90.00
#
_symmetry.space_group_name_H-M   'P 1'
#
loop_
_entity.id
_entity.type
_entity.pdbx_description
1 polymer ?
#
loop_
_entity_poly.entity_id
_entity_poly.type
_entity_poly.pdbx_seq_one_letter_code
_entity_poly.pdbx_strand_id
1 'polypeptide(L)'
;MTQMLHTIPTDAVAMPAAEELTNTLRAFEQAIDDSFALGGRLAALLPAARSEARLSAVVGQGVFDRVCQALTAMGEARGHAVASHRLLDKINQQVGYVVAYGDEQPKPGDDNYGRNSASIVSIRDAA
;
A
#
# COMPACT_ATOMS: atom_id res chain seq x y z
N MET A 1 29.56 -45.81 -1.56
CA MET A 1 28.07 -45.85 -1.58
C MET A 1 27.57 -44.43 -1.44
N THR A 2 26.94 -43.96 -2.51
CA THR A 2 26.51 -42.58 -2.77
C THR A 2 25.54 -42.07 -1.72
N GLN A 3 25.89 -40.94 -1.09
CA GLN A 3 24.98 -40.19 -0.23
C GLN A 3 23.96 -39.47 -1.12
N MET A 4 22.71 -39.94 -1.09
CA MET A 4 21.57 -39.29 -1.75
C MET A 4 21.31 -37.95 -1.04
N LEU A 5 21.73 -36.85 -1.67
CA LEU A 5 21.24 -35.52 -1.33
C LEU A 5 19.73 -35.50 -1.60
N HIS A 6 18.94 -35.54 -0.52
CA HIS A 6 17.54 -35.14 -0.57
C HIS A 6 17.50 -33.61 -0.62
N THR A 7 17.62 -33.05 -1.82
CA THR A 7 17.26 -31.65 -2.08
C THR A 7 15.76 -31.52 -1.89
N ILE A 8 15.33 -31.03 -0.74
CA ILE A 8 14.01 -30.42 -0.61
C ILE A 8 13.99 -29.24 -1.59
N PRO A 9 13.03 -29.15 -2.52
CA PRO A 9 12.92 -27.99 -3.38
C PRO A 9 12.52 -26.79 -2.51
N THR A 10 13.52 -25.97 -2.15
CA THR A 10 13.35 -24.67 -1.46
C THR A 10 12.37 -23.75 -2.19
N ASP A 11 12.18 -24.00 -3.48
CA ASP A 11 11.43 -23.18 -4.41
C ASP A 11 9.91 -23.36 -4.25
N ALA A 12 9.44 -24.53 -3.80
CA ALA A 12 8.01 -24.86 -3.75
C ALA A 12 7.30 -24.38 -2.47
N VAL A 13 8.01 -24.29 -1.34
CA VAL A 13 7.47 -23.78 -0.06
C VAL A 13 7.58 -22.25 0.03
N ALA A 14 8.54 -21.65 -0.69
CA ALA A 14 8.71 -20.20 -0.74
C ALA A 14 7.58 -19.48 -1.49
N MET A 15 7.00 -20.10 -2.53
CA MET A 15 5.91 -19.50 -3.32
C MET A 15 4.61 -19.25 -2.53
N PRO A 16 4.03 -20.21 -1.80
CA PRO A 16 2.78 -19.99 -1.07
C PRO A 16 2.96 -19.00 0.09
N ALA A 17 4.10 -19.01 0.79
CA ALA A 17 4.33 -18.10 1.91
C ALA A 17 4.48 -16.63 1.46
N ALA A 18 5.16 -16.37 0.33
CA ALA A 18 5.32 -15.02 -0.21
C ALA A 18 4.02 -14.48 -0.83
N GLU A 19 3.24 -15.34 -1.48
CA GLU A 19 1.91 -15.01 -1.98
C GLU A 19 0.94 -14.70 -0.82
N GLU A 20 0.91 -15.55 0.22
CA GLU A 20 0.09 -15.36 1.41
C GLU A 20 0.43 -14.05 2.13
N LEU A 21 1.72 -13.75 2.27
CA LEU A 21 2.18 -12.51 2.89
C LEU A 21 1.68 -11.28 2.13
N THR A 22 1.78 -11.30 0.79
CA THR A 22 1.37 -10.15 -0.01
C THR A 22 -0.15 -10.00 -0.07
N ASN A 23 -0.87 -11.11 -0.16
CA ASN A 23 -2.34 -11.11 -0.09
C ASN A 23 -2.84 -10.60 1.27
N THR A 24 -2.16 -10.97 2.35
CA THR A 24 -2.47 -10.51 3.70
C THR A 24 -2.19 -9.02 3.87
N LEU A 25 -1.08 -8.52 3.33
CA LEU A 25 -0.78 -7.09 3.36
C LEU A 25 -1.83 -6.27 2.60
N ARG A 26 -2.26 -6.73 1.42
CA ARG A 26 -3.34 -6.08 0.66
C ARG A 26 -4.67 -6.12 1.41
N ALA A 27 -5.01 -7.25 2.03
CA ALA A 27 -6.22 -7.36 2.84
C ALA A 27 -6.19 -6.39 4.03
N PHE A 28 -5.02 -6.20 4.64
CA PHE A 28 -4.82 -5.23 5.70
C PHE A 28 -4.98 -3.79 5.22
N GLU A 29 -4.41 -3.42 4.07
CA GLU A 29 -4.62 -2.12 3.42
C GLU A 29 -6.11 -1.85 3.17
N GLN A 30 -6.83 -2.83 2.62
CA GLN A 30 -8.27 -2.71 2.36
C GLN A 30 -9.07 -2.53 3.66
N ALA A 31 -8.74 -3.28 4.72
CA ALA A 31 -9.41 -3.14 6.00
C ALA A 31 -9.20 -1.76 6.64
N ILE A 32 -8.02 -1.17 6.46
CA ILE A 32 -7.76 0.23 6.88
C ILE A 32 -8.63 1.19 6.07
N ASP A 33 -8.71 1.03 4.75
CA ASP A 33 -9.50 1.91 3.87
C ASP A 33 -11.00 1.85 4.19
N ASP A 34 -11.54 0.65 4.43
CA ASP A 34 -12.93 0.45 4.84
C ASP A 34 -13.22 1.10 6.20
N SER A 35 -12.29 0.96 7.15
CA SER A 35 -12.39 1.58 8.47
C SER A 35 -12.31 3.11 8.39
N PHE A 36 -11.45 3.63 7.53
CA PHE A 36 -11.28 5.07 7.29
C PHE A 36 -12.55 5.67 6.69
N ALA A 37 -13.16 5.00 5.71
CA ALA A 37 -14.41 5.43 5.10
C ALA A 37 -15.56 5.49 6.13
N LEU A 38 -15.68 4.47 6.98
CA LEU A 38 -16.67 4.44 8.06
C LEU A 38 -16.42 5.55 9.09
N GLY A 39 -15.16 5.76 9.49
CA GLY A 39 -14.78 6.82 10.41
C GLY A 39 -15.08 8.22 9.85
N GLY A 40 -14.83 8.44 8.56
CA GLY A 40 -15.16 9.70 7.87
C GLY A 40 -16.67 9.95 7.85
N ARG A 41 -17.48 8.92 7.60
CA ARG A 41 -18.94 9.00 7.69
C ARG A 41 -19.40 9.37 9.11
N LEU A 42 -18.81 8.76 10.14
CA LEU A 42 -19.13 9.07 11.53
C LEU A 42 -18.77 10.52 11.88
N ALA A 43 -17.59 10.98 11.45
CA ALA A 43 -17.13 12.36 11.66
C ALA A 43 -18.08 13.38 11.02
N ALA A 44 -18.64 13.08 9.83
CA ALA A 44 -19.62 13.93 9.16
C ALA A 44 -21.01 13.88 9.80
N LEU A 45 -21.43 12.71 10.30
CA LEU A 45 -22.78 12.52 10.85
C LEU A 45 -23.01 13.33 12.12
N LEU A 46 -22.00 13.45 13.00
CA LEU A 46 -22.14 14.15 14.27
C LEU A 46 -22.45 15.66 14.13
N PRO A 47 -21.72 16.48 13.34
CA PRO A 47 -22.12 17.86 13.05
C PRO A 47 -23.47 17.98 12.36
N ALA A 48 -23.80 17.07 11.43
CA ALA A 48 -25.11 17.08 10.76
C ALA A 48 -26.26 16.87 11.78
N ALA A 49 -26.16 15.84 12.62
CA ALA A 49 -27.15 15.55 13.66
C ALA A 49 -27.31 16.70 14.66
N ARG A 50 -26.21 17.39 15.03
CA ARG A 50 -26.27 18.59 15.88
C ARG A 50 -27.07 19.71 15.22
N SER A 51 -26.81 19.97 13.95
CA SER A 51 -27.50 21.01 13.17
C SER A 51 -29.00 20.70 13.07
N GLU A 52 -29.36 19.46 12.74
CA GLU A 52 -30.75 19.01 12.65
C GLU A 52 -31.50 19.16 13.98
N ALA A 53 -30.85 18.83 15.08
CA ALA A 53 -31.42 18.94 16.43
C ALA A 53 -31.31 20.35 17.04
N ARG A 54 -30.78 21.34 16.32
CA ARG A 54 -30.51 22.72 16.81
C ARG A 54 -29.70 22.74 18.12
N LEU A 55 -28.77 21.80 18.26
CA LEU A 55 -27.90 21.69 19.42
C LEU A 55 -26.67 22.59 19.29
N SER A 56 -26.14 23.02 20.43
CA SER A 56 -24.86 23.74 20.47
C SER A 56 -23.73 22.88 19.89
N ALA A 57 -22.78 23.52 19.21
CA ALA A 57 -21.57 22.87 18.70
C ALA A 57 -20.74 22.19 19.80
N VAL A 58 -20.85 22.63 21.06
CA VAL A 58 -20.13 22.00 22.18
C VAL A 58 -20.67 20.60 22.50
N VAL A 59 -21.95 20.33 22.20
CA VAL A 59 -22.56 19.02 22.42
C VAL A 59 -21.82 17.98 21.58
N GLY A 60 -21.29 16.93 22.21
CA GLY A 60 -20.58 15.87 21.50
C GLY A 60 -19.21 16.25 20.93
N GLN A 61 -18.68 17.47 21.18
CA GLN A 61 -17.38 17.90 20.67
C GLN A 61 -16.25 16.94 21.07
N GLY A 62 -16.25 16.46 22.32
CA GLY A 62 -15.27 15.48 22.77
C GLY A 62 -15.32 14.17 21.98
N VAL A 63 -16.50 13.73 21.52
CA VAL A 63 -16.62 12.55 20.65
C VAL A 63 -16.04 12.86 19.26
N PHE A 64 -16.38 14.02 18.70
CA PHE A 64 -15.85 14.48 17.42
C PHE A 64 -14.31 14.50 17.42
N ASP A 65 -13.71 15.08 18.45
CA ASP A 65 -12.25 15.19 18.58
C ASP A 65 -11.59 13.81 18.60
N ARG A 66 -12.17 12.83 19.32
CA ARG A 66 -11.65 11.46 19.37
C ARG A 66 -11.79 10.73 18.03
N VAL A 67 -12.89 10.95 17.31
CA VAL A 67 -13.06 10.40 15.96
C VAL A 67 -12.03 10.98 15.00
N CYS A 68 -11.79 12.30 15.04
CA CYS A 68 -10.75 12.94 14.24
C CYS A 68 -9.35 12.41 14.58
N GLN A 69 -9.03 12.22 15.86
CA GLN A 69 -7.77 11.60 16.28
C GLN A 69 -7.62 10.16 15.76
N ALA A 70 -8.70 9.37 15.80
CA ALA A 70 -8.69 8.04 15.23
C ALA A 70 -8.44 8.05 13.72
N LEU A 71 -9.08 8.97 12.98
CA LEU A 71 -8.85 9.13 11.53
C LEU A 71 -7.41 9.53 11.21
N THR A 72 -6.79 10.42 12.00
CA THR A 72 -5.36 10.74 11.85
C THR A 72 -4.49 9.49 12.01
N ALA A 73 -4.71 8.71 13.08
CA ALA A 73 -3.96 7.48 13.32
C ALA A 73 -4.17 6.43 12.22
N MET A 74 -5.38 6.30 11.67
CA MET A 74 -5.64 5.42 10.52
C MET A 74 -4.88 5.89 9.26
N GLY A 75 -4.77 7.20 9.05
CA GLY A 75 -4.00 7.76 7.93
C GLY A 75 -2.51 7.44 8.02
N GLU A 76 -1.94 7.52 9.23
CA GLU A 76 -0.57 7.09 9.51
C GLU A 76 -0.39 5.58 9.29
N ALA A 77 -1.31 4.77 9.82
CA ALA A 77 -1.29 3.32 9.64
C ALA A 77 -1.33 2.91 8.15
N ARG A 78 -2.17 3.56 7.35
CA ARG A 78 -2.21 3.37 5.90
C ARG A 78 -0.89 3.73 5.24
N GLY A 79 -0.29 4.86 5.62
CA GLY A 79 1.02 5.28 5.14
C GLY A 79 2.10 4.24 5.40
N HIS A 80 2.10 3.64 6.60
CA HIS A 80 3.02 2.54 6.95
C HIS A 80 2.74 1.24 6.17
N ALA A 81 1.48 0.87 5.96
CA ALA A 81 1.11 -0.29 5.18
C ALA A 81 1.59 -0.18 3.72
N VAL A 82 1.31 0.96 3.06
CA VAL A 82 1.75 1.22 1.68
C VAL A 82 3.29 1.27 1.56
N ALA A 83 3.98 1.83 2.56
CA ALA A 83 5.44 1.79 2.59
C ALA A 83 5.97 0.36 2.71
N SER A 84 5.29 -0.50 3.48
CA SER A 84 5.63 -1.92 3.63
C SER A 84 5.45 -2.68 2.32
N HIS A 85 4.41 -2.36 1.54
CA HIS A 85 4.17 -2.94 0.21
C HIS A 85 5.38 -2.73 -0.71
N ARG A 86 5.89 -1.49 -0.77
CA ARG A 86 7.07 -1.12 -1.58
C ARG A 86 8.35 -1.82 -1.11
N LEU A 87 8.47 -2.11 0.18
CA LEU A 87 9.62 -2.85 0.73
C LEU A 87 9.50 -4.33 0.39
N LEU A 88 8.30 -4.89 0.47
CA LEU A 88 8.04 -6.28 0.10
C LEU A 88 8.32 -6.53 -1.39
N ASP A 89 7.93 -5.60 -2.27
CA ASP A 89 8.27 -5.66 -3.70
C ASP A 89 9.79 -5.71 -3.95
N LYS A 90 10.56 -4.92 -3.20
CA LYS A 90 12.03 -4.92 -3.30
C LYS A 90 12.62 -6.24 -2.82
N ILE A 91 12.11 -6.79 -1.72
CA ILE A 91 12.55 -8.09 -1.21
C ILE A 91 12.25 -9.19 -2.24
N ASN A 92 11.03 -9.20 -2.78
CA ASN A 92 10.59 -10.11 -3.82
C ASN A 92 11.52 -10.07 -5.05
N GLN A 93 11.87 -8.87 -5.54
CA GLN A 93 12.84 -8.70 -6.64
C GLN A 93 14.25 -9.21 -6.28
N GLN A 94 14.71 -8.98 -5.05
CA GLN A 94 16.04 -9.42 -4.59
C GLN A 94 16.16 -10.94 -4.48
N VAL A 95 15.09 -11.63 -4.10
CA VAL A 95 15.07 -13.10 -3.95
C VAL A 95 14.66 -13.84 -5.23
N GLY A 96 14.52 -13.11 -6.35
CA GLY A 96 14.12 -13.69 -7.65
C GLY A 96 12.65 -14.08 -7.73
N TYR A 97 11.82 -13.59 -6.79
CA TYR A 97 10.38 -13.82 -6.77
C TYR A 97 9.69 -12.61 -7.41
N VAL A 98 9.32 -12.72 -8.69
CA VAL A 98 8.52 -11.69 -9.36
C VAL A 98 7.05 -12.11 -9.24
N VAL A 99 6.33 -11.57 -8.25
CA VAL A 99 4.86 -11.59 -8.31
C VAL A 99 4.46 -10.57 -9.35
N ALA A 100 4.04 -11.02 -10.52
CA ALA A 100 3.47 -10.15 -11.52
C ALA A 100 2.14 -9.60 -10.96
N TYR A 101 2.15 -8.35 -10.50
CA TYR A 101 0.92 -7.62 -10.24
C TYR A 101 0.39 -7.08 -11.56
N GLY A 102 -0.91 -7.33 -11.79
CA GLY A 102 -1.59 -7.12 -13.07
C GLY A 102 -1.23 -5.79 -13.75
N ASP A 103 -0.39 -5.90 -14.78
CA ASP A 103 -0.42 -5.12 -16.01
C ASP A 103 0.45 -5.85 -17.05
N GLU A 104 -0.09 -6.88 -17.70
CA GLU A 104 0.51 -7.43 -18.94
C GLU A 104 0.21 -6.55 -20.17
N GLN A 105 -0.45 -5.41 -19.96
CA GLN A 105 -0.65 -4.38 -20.96
C GLN A 105 -0.11 -3.06 -20.40
N PRO A 106 0.89 -2.43 -21.05
CA PRO A 106 1.28 -1.07 -20.70
C PRO A 106 0.04 -0.19 -20.72
N LYS A 107 -0.16 0.60 -19.66
CA LYS A 107 -1.18 1.64 -19.65
C LYS A 107 -1.03 2.51 -20.91
N PRO A 108 -2.05 2.60 -21.78
CA PRO A 108 -1.92 3.34 -23.02
C PRO A 108 -1.56 4.80 -22.74
N GLY A 109 -0.39 5.23 -23.22
CA GLY A 109 0.11 6.60 -23.07
C GLY A 109 1.28 6.82 -22.11
N ASP A 110 1.83 5.76 -21.51
CA ASP A 110 3.17 5.78 -20.90
C ASP A 110 4.24 5.67 -22.00
N ASP A 111 4.81 6.79 -22.42
CA ASP A 111 5.96 6.87 -23.33
C ASP A 111 7.30 7.05 -22.58
N ASN A 112 7.33 6.84 -21.26
CA ASN A 112 8.43 7.26 -20.40
C ASN A 112 9.32 6.12 -19.88
N TYR A 113 9.01 4.85 -20.15
CA TYR A 113 9.86 3.74 -19.69
C TYR A 113 11.24 3.65 -20.40
N GLY A 114 11.52 4.46 -21.44
CA GLY A 114 12.75 4.36 -22.23
C GLY A 114 13.57 5.63 -22.48
N ARG A 115 13.16 6.81 -21.98
CA ARG A 115 13.76 8.09 -22.45
C ARG A 115 15.00 8.56 -21.68
N ASN A 116 15.33 8.03 -20.49
CA ASN A 116 16.36 8.63 -19.64
C ASN A 116 17.71 7.90 -19.51
N SER A 117 18.01 6.88 -20.31
CA SER A 117 19.34 6.22 -20.29
C SER A 117 20.28 6.62 -21.42
N ALA A 118 19.83 7.37 -22.43
CA ALA A 118 20.65 7.71 -23.60
C ALA A 118 21.23 9.14 -23.64
N SER A 119 20.90 10.02 -22.67
CA SER A 119 21.23 11.45 -22.77
C SER A 119 22.41 11.92 -21.91
N ILE A 120 23.09 11.03 -21.18
CA ILE A 120 24.20 11.40 -20.29
C ILE A 120 25.58 11.35 -20.97
N VAL A 121 25.68 10.93 -22.23
CA VAL A 121 26.95 10.94 -22.98
C VAL A 121 26.93 12.04 -24.04
N SER A 122 27.87 12.97 -23.86
CA SER A 122 28.37 13.96 -24.83
C SER A 122 27.68 15.33 -24.87
N ILE A 123 27.94 16.15 -23.84
CA ILE A 123 27.92 17.64 -23.94
C ILE A 123 29.36 18.19 -23.85
N ARG A 124 30.38 17.46 -24.32
CA ARG A 124 31.77 17.95 -24.23
C ARG A 124 32.50 18.20 -25.55
N ASP A 125 31.87 17.97 -26.71
CA ASP A 125 32.50 18.21 -28.02
C ASP A 125 31.73 19.20 -28.91
N ALA A 126 31.22 20.29 -28.33
CA ALA A 126 30.65 21.40 -29.10
C ALA A 126 31.15 22.76 -28.55
N ALA A 127 32.43 23.06 -28.82
CA ALA A 127 33.01 24.39 -28.76
C ALA A 127 33.94 24.58 -29.98
#